data_AF-A0A4S4KI82-F1
#
_entry.id   AF-A0A4S4KI82-F1
#
_cell.length_a   1.000
_cell.length_b   1.000
_cell.length_c   1.000
_cell.angle_alpha   90.00
_cell.angle_beta   90.00
_cell.angle_gamma   90.00
#
_symmetry.space_group_name_H-M   'P 1'
#
loop_
_entity.id
_entity.type
_entity.pdbx_description
1 polymer ?
#
loop_
_entity_poly.entity_id
_entity_poly.type
_entity_poly.pdbx_seq_one_letter_code
_entity_poly.pdbx_strand_id
1 'polypeptide(L)'
;MLSELLRDKKNFEEKDLPKTMKWAFYDDLCCEYGVELVGWTEPGNVCNPADLKTPALQRILNAITTGQCYWRALNDEEWVTKRSVRAEAIAGDKAKGRKAKSKSSSGRKVKSRETIEGSDEEPEGASVEAASRAGEGEGTGDCETST
;
A
#
# COMPACT_ATOMS: atom_id res chain seq x y z
N MET A 1 -3.77 11.91 21.49
CA MET A 1 -4.35 12.76 20.42
C MET A 1 -4.44 12.10 19.04
N LEU A 2 -3.56 11.18 18.61
CA LEU A 2 -3.90 10.22 17.53
C LEU A 2 -3.77 8.78 18.05
N SER A 3 -2.67 8.48 18.75
CA SER A 3 -2.45 7.19 19.40
C SER A 3 -3.56 6.81 20.40
N GLU A 4 -4.01 7.75 21.22
CA GLU A 4 -5.18 7.57 22.10
C GLU A 4 -6.44 7.25 21.29
N LEU A 5 -6.73 8.00 20.22
CA LEU A 5 -7.91 7.76 19.39
C LEU A 5 -7.86 6.37 18.75
N LEU A 6 -6.69 5.92 18.27
CA LEU A 6 -6.51 4.59 17.69
C LEU A 6 -6.67 3.47 18.74
N ARG A 7 -6.23 3.69 19.98
CA ARG A 7 -6.46 2.75 21.09
C ARG A 7 -7.94 2.70 21.47
N ASP A 8 -8.55 3.85 21.70
CA ASP A 8 -9.88 3.96 22.31
C ASP A 8 -11.01 3.64 21.33
N LYS A 9 -10.88 4.03 20.05
CA LYS A 9 -11.95 3.90 19.05
C LYS A 9 -11.78 2.70 18.13
N LYS A 10 -10.54 2.31 17.83
CA LYS A 10 -10.24 1.26 16.85
C LYS A 10 -9.53 0.05 17.46
N ASN A 11 -9.21 0.08 18.77
CA ASN A 11 -8.64 -1.03 19.51
C ASN A 11 -7.32 -1.57 18.93
N PHE A 12 -6.46 -0.66 18.44
CA PHE A 12 -5.12 -1.03 17.96
C PHE A 12 -4.17 -1.36 19.12
N GLU A 13 -3.34 -2.40 18.94
CA GLU A 13 -2.28 -2.75 19.87
C GLU A 13 -1.09 -1.78 19.76
N GLU A 14 -0.36 -1.56 20.86
CA GLU A 14 0.78 -0.63 20.94
C GLU A 14 1.88 -0.90 19.89
N LYS A 15 2.01 -2.15 19.44
CA LYS A 15 2.94 -2.56 18.40
C LYS A 15 2.55 -2.06 17.01
N ASP A 16 1.25 -1.92 16.75
CA ASP A 16 0.67 -1.54 15.46
C ASP A 16 0.40 -0.04 15.37
N LEU A 17 0.58 0.69 16.48
CA LEU A 17 0.46 2.14 16.49
C LEU A 17 1.60 2.80 15.70
N PRO A 18 1.31 3.81 14.87
CA PRO A 18 2.34 4.55 14.16
C PRO A 18 3.24 5.28 15.16
N LYS A 19 4.49 4.82 15.30
CA LYS A 19 5.50 5.43 16.18
C LYS A 19 5.89 6.84 15.74
N THR A 20 5.95 7.05 14.43
CA THR A 20 6.22 8.35 13.81
C THR A 20 5.31 8.56 12.62
N MET A 21 4.76 9.75 12.50
CA MET A 21 3.83 10.09 11.42
C MET A 21 4.60 10.56 10.19
N LYS A 22 4.48 9.83 9.08
CA LYS A 22 5.05 10.24 7.79
C LYS A 22 3.99 10.98 6.98
N TRP A 23 4.11 12.31 6.95
CA TRP A 23 3.16 13.19 6.24
C TRP A 23 3.06 12.91 4.73
N ALA A 24 4.14 12.47 4.09
CA ALA A 24 4.13 12.06 2.68
C ALA A 24 3.20 10.86 2.40
N PHE A 25 2.89 10.06 3.42
CA PHE A 25 1.99 8.90 3.36
C PHE A 25 0.72 9.14 4.19
N TYR A 26 0.29 10.40 4.32
CA TYR A 26 -0.91 10.75 5.07
C TYR A 26 -2.14 10.00 4.58
N ASP A 27 -2.33 9.90 3.26
CA ASP A 27 -3.46 9.17 2.68
C ASP A 27 -3.39 7.65 2.94
N ASP A 28 -2.19 7.06 2.94
CA ASP A 28 -1.99 5.66 3.36
C ASP A 28 -2.43 5.47 4.80
N LEU A 29 -1.96 6.33 5.69
CA LEU A 29 -2.27 6.28 7.11
C LEU A 29 -3.77 6.41 7.35
N CYS A 30 -4.44 7.33 6.64
CA CYS A 30 -5.90 7.48 6.74
C CYS A 30 -6.63 6.21 6.31
N CYS A 31 -6.14 5.53 5.26
CA CYS A 31 -6.74 4.31 4.74
C CYS A 31 -6.35 3.04 5.51
N GLU A 32 -5.24 3.04 6.22
CA GLU A 32 -4.78 1.90 7.02
C GLU A 32 -5.47 1.88 8.39
N TYR A 33 -5.53 3.05 9.04
CA TYR A 33 -6.04 3.17 10.41
C TYR A 33 -7.48 3.69 10.48
N GLY A 34 -8.07 4.10 9.36
CA GLY A 34 -9.45 4.60 9.32
C GLY A 34 -9.59 5.89 10.12
N VAL A 35 -8.66 6.82 9.94
CA VAL A 35 -8.67 8.13 10.60
C VAL A 35 -8.54 9.25 9.57
N GLU A 36 -8.96 10.45 9.96
CA GLU A 36 -8.85 11.65 9.16
C GLU A 36 -8.60 12.86 10.03
N LEU A 37 -7.76 13.77 9.55
CA LEU A 37 -7.59 15.08 10.14
C LEU A 37 -8.66 16.03 9.58
N VAL A 38 -9.57 16.45 10.43
CA VAL A 38 -10.65 17.39 10.09
C VAL A 38 -10.22 18.80 10.47
N GLY A 39 -10.60 19.80 9.66
CA GLY A 39 -10.38 21.21 9.97
C GLY A 39 -8.97 21.74 9.70
N TRP A 40 -8.28 21.13 8.74
CA TRP A 40 -7.00 21.65 8.25
C TRP A 40 -7.16 23.05 7.63
N THR A 41 -6.39 24.02 8.11
CA THR A 41 -6.56 25.44 7.75
C THR A 41 -5.81 25.88 6.50
N GLU A 42 -4.82 25.10 6.06
CA GLU A 42 -4.01 25.48 4.90
C GLU A 42 -4.58 24.93 3.59
N PRO A 43 -4.52 25.71 2.50
CA PRO A 43 -5.04 25.28 1.21
C PRO A 43 -4.20 24.14 0.64
N GLY A 44 -4.87 23.06 0.23
CA GLY A 44 -4.26 21.90 -0.41
C GLY A 44 -4.25 20.66 0.49
N ASN A 45 -3.35 19.73 0.19
CA ASN A 45 -3.20 18.49 0.94
C ASN A 45 -2.54 18.75 2.31
N VAL A 46 -2.89 17.90 3.28
CA VAL A 46 -2.23 17.88 4.58
C VAL A 46 -0.74 17.62 4.38
N CYS A 47 0.09 18.53 4.88
CA CYS A 47 1.54 18.47 4.73
C CYS A 47 2.23 18.52 6.10
N ASN A 48 3.53 18.28 6.10
CA ASN A 48 4.31 18.38 7.33
C ASN A 48 4.27 19.83 7.84
N PRO A 49 3.88 20.06 9.10
CA PRO A 49 3.87 21.40 9.66
C PRO A 49 5.27 22.04 9.69
N ALA A 50 6.35 21.25 9.71
CA ALA A 50 7.71 21.79 9.62
C ALA A 50 8.01 22.48 8.28
N ASP A 51 7.27 22.16 7.22
CA ASP A 51 7.42 22.78 5.91
C ASP A 51 6.58 24.07 5.76
N LEU A 52 5.75 24.38 6.76
CA LEU A 52 4.86 25.55 6.75
C LEU A 52 5.56 26.79 7.32
N LYS A 53 5.15 27.96 6.80
CA LYS A 53 5.62 29.25 7.32
C LYS A 53 4.95 29.58 8.66
N THR A 54 5.60 30.40 9.48
CA THR A 54 5.10 30.86 10.78
C THR A 54 3.62 31.29 10.84
N PRO A 55 3.08 32.09 9.89
CA PRO A 55 1.65 32.45 9.94
C PRO A 55 0.72 31.24 9.77
N ALA A 56 1.09 30.27 8.93
CA ALA A 56 0.32 29.04 8.74
C ALA A 56 0.34 28.17 9.99
N LEU A 57 1.52 28.02 10.60
CA LEU A 57 1.69 27.31 11.87
C LEU A 57 0.81 27.89 12.98
N GLN A 58 0.74 29.23 13.08
CA GLN A 58 -0.08 29.89 14.09
C GLN A 58 -1.58 29.66 13.84
N ARG A 59 -2.03 29.65 12.58
CA ARG A 59 -3.42 29.30 12.23
C ARG A 59 -3.76 27.87 12.62
N ILE A 60 -2.88 26.92 12.30
CA ILE A 60 -3.08 25.51 12.65
C ILE A 60 -3.11 25.33 14.16
N LEU A 61 -2.17 25.96 14.88
CA LEU A 61 -2.14 25.90 16.34
C LEU A 61 -3.44 26.44 16.94
N ASN A 62 -3.92 27.59 16.46
CA ASN A 62 -5.20 28.15 16.90
C ASN A 62 -6.39 27.22 16.56
N ALA A 63 -6.38 26.58 15.40
CA ALA A 63 -7.43 25.64 15.04
C ALA A 63 -7.42 24.39 15.94
N ILE A 64 -6.24 23.89 16.33
CA ILE A 64 -6.12 22.77 17.26
C ILE A 64 -6.62 23.17 18.65
N THR A 65 -6.22 24.34 19.16
CA THR A 65 -6.61 24.80 20.50
C THR A 65 -8.08 25.15 20.63
N THR A 66 -8.70 25.63 19.54
CA THR A 66 -10.14 25.90 19.48
C THR A 66 -10.98 24.66 19.17
N GLY A 67 -10.36 23.52 18.90
CA GLY A 67 -11.04 22.28 18.54
C GLY A 67 -11.61 22.28 17.11
N GLN A 68 -11.21 23.23 16.27
CA GLN A 68 -11.53 23.24 14.84
C GLN A 68 -10.73 22.18 14.08
N CYS A 69 -9.47 21.95 14.46
CA CYS A 69 -8.59 20.96 13.85
C CYS A 69 -8.37 19.78 14.79
N TYR A 70 -8.85 18.59 14.42
CA TYR A 70 -8.78 17.40 15.27
C TYR A 70 -8.78 16.10 14.45
N TRP A 71 -8.32 15.03 15.09
CA TRP A 71 -8.39 13.69 14.54
C TRP A 71 -9.78 13.09 14.75
N ARG A 72 -10.35 12.55 13.68
CA ARG A 72 -11.63 11.86 13.68
C ARG A 72 -11.43 10.42 13.21
N ALA A 73 -12.01 9.46 13.94
CA ALA A 73 -12.14 8.09 13.47
C ALA A 73 -13.24 8.05 12.40
N LEU A 74 -12.92 7.50 11.23
CA LEU A 74 -13.89 7.22 10.18
C LEU A 74 -14.74 6.00 10.57
N ASN A 75 -16.02 6.06 10.26
CA ASN A 75 -16.88 4.89 10.32
C ASN A 75 -16.48 3.87 9.25
N ASP A 76 -16.86 2.60 9.42
CA ASP A 76 -16.41 1.53 8.52
C ASP A 76 -16.89 1.75 7.08
N GLU A 77 -18.08 2.32 6.90
CA GLU A 77 -18.61 2.70 5.57
C GLU A 77 -17.76 3.79 4.89
N GLU A 78 -17.41 4.84 5.64
CA GLU A 78 -16.56 5.94 5.14
C GLU A 78 -15.15 5.43 4.85
N TRP A 79 -14.64 4.55 5.72
CA TRP A 79 -13.33 3.94 5.58
C TRP A 79 -13.23 3.05 4.34
N VAL A 80 -14.23 2.19 4.11
CA VAL A 80 -14.33 1.34 2.90
C VAL A 80 -14.42 2.22 1.66
N THR A 81 -15.24 3.27 1.68
CA THR A 81 -15.36 4.21 0.57
C THR A 81 -14.02 4.87 0.24
N LYS A 82 -13.32 5.38 1.26
CA LYS A 82 -12.03 6.05 1.10
C LYS A 82 -10.95 5.09 0.57
N ARG A 83 -10.97 3.85 1.04
CA ARG A 83 -10.06 2.80 0.57
C ARG A 83 -10.35 2.40 -0.89
N SER A 84 -11.61 2.31 -1.28
CA SER A 84 -12.02 2.01 -2.66
C SER A 84 -11.60 3.11 -3.63
N VAL A 85 -11.89 4.38 -3.32
CA VAL A 85 -11.46 5.54 -4.12
C VAL A 85 -9.94 5.55 -4.31
N ARG A 86 -9.19 5.20 -3.26
CA ARG A 86 -7.74 5.12 -3.32
C ARG A 86 -7.23 3.94 -4.14
N ALA A 87 -7.87 2.78 -4.03
CA ALA A 87 -7.54 1.62 -4.84
C ALA A 87 -7.74 1.92 -6.34
N GLU A 88 -8.79 2.64 -6.70
CA GLU A 88 -9.04 3.12 -8.06
C GLU A 88 -7.96 4.11 -8.53
N ALA A 89 -7.56 5.06 -7.67
CA ALA A 89 -6.49 6.00 -7.99
C ALA A 89 -5.14 5.29 -8.23
N ILE A 90 -4.80 4.30 -7.41
CA ILE A 90 -3.56 3.50 -7.55
C ILE A 90 -3.62 2.64 -8.81
N ALA A 91 -4.79 2.04 -9.12
CA ALA A 91 -4.97 1.26 -10.34
C ALA A 91 -4.79 2.13 -11.60
N GLY A 92 -5.30 3.37 -11.57
CA GLY A 92 -5.09 4.35 -12.63
C GLY A 92 -3.64 4.82 -12.76
N ASP A 93 -2.91 4.95 -11.65
CA ASP A 93 -1.51 5.41 -11.66
C ASP A 93 -0.54 4.31 -12.13
N LYS A 94 -0.82 3.03 -11.82
CA LYS A 94 -0.05 1.90 -12.37
C LYS A 94 -0.18 1.75 -13.89
N ALA A 95 -1.23 2.30 -14.50
CA ALA A 95 -1.38 2.36 -15.95
C ALA A 95 -0.50 3.44 -16.61
N LYS A 96 -0.07 4.46 -15.86
CA LYS A 96 0.95 5.43 -16.30
C LYS A 96 2.34 4.83 -16.03
N GLY A 97 2.71 3.89 -16.89
CA GLY A 97 3.93 3.10 -16.80
C GLY A 97 5.14 3.89 -16.30
N ARG A 98 5.80 3.33 -15.28
CA ARG A 98 7.17 3.69 -14.92
C ARG A 98 7.99 3.63 -16.21
N LYS A 99 8.38 4.77 -16.78
CA LYS A 99 9.37 4.79 -17.85
C LYS A 99 10.63 4.14 -17.27
N ALA A 100 10.92 2.93 -17.73
CA ALA A 100 12.16 2.24 -17.40
C ALA A 100 13.31 3.18 -17.78
N LYS A 101 14.07 3.63 -16.79
CA LYS A 101 15.29 4.39 -17.03
C LYS A 101 16.26 3.46 -17.73
N SER A 102 16.35 3.55 -19.06
CA SER A 102 17.32 2.84 -19.87
C SER A 102 18.72 3.18 -19.32
N LYS A 103 19.37 2.22 -18.68
CA LYS A 103 20.80 2.32 -18.37
C LYS A 103 21.52 2.39 -19.73
N SER A 104 21.99 3.58 -20.11
CA SER A 104 22.93 3.73 -21.21
C SER A 104 24.24 3.07 -20.79
N SER A 105 24.43 1.81 -21.16
CA SER A 105 25.71 1.12 -21.02
C SER A 105 26.70 1.74 -22.00
N SER A 106 27.51 2.65 -21.48
CA SER A 106 28.65 3.21 -22.17
C SER A 106 29.74 2.13 -22.31
N GLY A 107 30.03 1.75 -23.55
CA GLY A 107 31.34 1.30 -24.00
C GLY A 107 31.82 -0.11 -23.61
N ARG A 108 31.79 -1.04 -24.57
CA ARG A 108 32.97 -1.81 -25.01
C ARG A 108 32.66 -2.55 -26.31
N LYS A 109 33.32 -2.12 -27.40
CA LYS A 109 33.43 -2.91 -28.64
C LYS A 109 34.31 -4.13 -28.32
N VAL A 110 33.75 -5.33 -28.37
CA VAL A 110 34.55 -6.56 -28.44
C VAL A 110 34.53 -7.04 -29.88
N LYS A 111 35.74 -7.24 -30.39
CA LYS A 111 36.09 -7.55 -31.78
C LYS A 111 35.82 -9.03 -32.05
N SER A 112 35.23 -9.32 -33.22
CA SER A 112 34.89 -10.66 -33.71
C SER A 112 36.07 -11.64 -33.69
N ARG A 113 35.79 -12.93 -33.43
CA ARG A 113 36.66 -14.05 -33.80
C ARG A 113 35.79 -15.18 -34.34
N GLU A 114 36.05 -15.56 -35.59
CA GLU A 114 35.40 -16.67 -36.31
C GLU A 114 35.94 -18.06 -35.91
N THR A 115 35.13 -19.08 -36.26
CA THR A 115 35.40 -20.52 -36.53
C THR A 115 35.74 -21.47 -35.36
N ILE A 116 34.94 -22.53 -35.17
CA ILE A 116 35.20 -23.88 -35.73
C ILE A 116 33.97 -24.81 -35.60
N GLU A 117 33.80 -25.67 -36.62
CA GLU A 117 32.83 -26.75 -36.78
C GLU A 117 33.47 -28.09 -36.35
N GLY A 118 32.72 -29.01 -35.70
CA GLY A 118 33.10 -30.42 -35.61
C GLY A 118 32.70 -31.22 -34.35
N SER A 119 32.04 -32.38 -34.59
CA SER A 119 31.81 -33.60 -33.76
C SER A 119 30.80 -33.52 -32.60
N ASP A 120 29.65 -34.20 -32.63
CA ASP A 120 29.34 -35.66 -32.69
C ASP A 120 29.54 -36.38 -31.34
N GLU A 121 28.45 -36.56 -30.59
CA GLU A 121 28.08 -37.80 -29.84
C GLU A 121 26.76 -37.56 -29.06
N GLU A 122 25.72 -38.34 -29.38
CA GLU A 122 24.58 -38.63 -28.49
C GLU A 122 25.01 -39.65 -27.43
N PRO A 123 24.47 -39.62 -26.20
CA PRO A 123 23.34 -40.52 -25.92
C PRO A 123 22.30 -40.02 -24.91
N GLU A 124 21.05 -40.34 -25.25
CA GLU A 124 20.03 -41.03 -24.45
C GLU A 124 19.93 -40.78 -22.93
N GLY A 125 18.76 -40.27 -22.53
CA GLY A 125 18.29 -40.25 -21.16
C GLY A 125 16.78 -40.04 -21.10
N ALA A 126 16.03 -40.95 -21.75
CA ALA A 126 14.59 -41.03 -21.64
C ALA A 126 14.15 -41.60 -20.27
N SER A 127 12.88 -41.31 -19.93
CA SER A 127 12.00 -41.97 -18.94
C SER A 127 11.82 -41.19 -17.63
N VAL A 128 10.63 -40.94 -17.09
CA VAL A 128 9.23 -41.22 -17.49
C VAL A 128 8.32 -40.53 -16.44
N GLU A 129 7.15 -40.04 -16.90
CA GLU A 129 5.79 -40.17 -16.32
C GLU A 129 5.49 -39.51 -14.95
N ALA A 130 4.57 -38.55 -14.80
CA ALA A 130 3.12 -38.50 -15.05
C ALA A 130 2.27 -38.78 -13.78
N ALA A 131 1.07 -38.16 -13.76
CA ALA A 131 -0.08 -38.38 -12.85
C ALA A 131 0.00 -37.74 -11.44
N SER A 132 -1.04 -37.14 -10.83
CA SER A 132 -2.44 -36.77 -11.13
C SER A 132 -2.93 -35.89 -9.95
N ARG A 133 -3.56 -34.73 -10.15
CA ARG A 133 -5.02 -34.46 -10.01
C ARG A 133 -5.75 -35.24 -8.89
N ALA A 134 -6.25 -34.52 -7.88
CA ALA A 134 -7.61 -34.66 -7.31
C ALA A 134 -7.90 -33.48 -6.36
N GLY A 135 -9.03 -32.81 -6.57
CA GLY A 135 -9.70 -32.03 -5.52
C GLY A 135 -10.82 -32.87 -4.92
N GLU A 136 -11.45 -32.37 -3.87
CA GLU A 136 -12.89 -32.49 -3.52
C GLU A 136 -13.10 -31.92 -2.11
N GLY A 137 -14.15 -31.11 -1.96
CA GLY A 137 -14.66 -30.69 -0.67
C GLY A 137 -15.91 -31.50 -0.34
N GLU A 138 -16.29 -31.53 0.93
CA GLU A 138 -17.67 -31.82 1.32
C GLU A 138 -17.92 -31.22 2.70
N GLY A 139 -18.96 -30.39 2.77
CA GLY A 139 -19.53 -29.89 3.99
C GLY A 139 -20.87 -30.57 4.22
N THR A 140 -21.09 -31.00 5.45
CA THR A 140 -22.41 -31.39 5.98
C THR A 140 -22.49 -30.82 7.39
N GLY A 141 -23.36 -29.83 7.55
CA GLY A 141 -23.73 -29.24 8.83
C GLY A 141 -25.24 -29.27 8.92
N ASP A 142 -25.77 -30.31 9.58
CA ASP A 142 -27.18 -30.46 9.89
C ASP A 142 -27.63 -29.37 10.86
N CYS A 143 -28.67 -28.62 10.48
CA CYS A 143 -29.41 -27.72 11.36
C CYS A 143 -30.76 -28.36 11.70
N GLU A 144 -30.86 -28.91 12.91
CA GLU A 144 -32.12 -29.39 13.47
C GLU A 144 -33.05 -28.22 13.79
N THR A 145 -34.27 -28.29 13.26
CA THR A 145 -35.39 -27.41 13.56
C THR A 145 -36.22 -28.08 14.66
N SER A 146 -36.25 -27.50 15.86
CA SER A 146 -37.23 -27.86 16.89
C SER A 146 -38.46 -26.97 16.74
N THR A 147 -39.61 -27.63 16.61
CA THR A 147 -40.97 -27.08 16.71
C THR A 147 -41.33 -26.76 18.16
#